data_AF-A0A7Y3UAT4-F1
#
_entry.id   AF-A0A7Y3UAT4-F1
#
_cell.length_a   1.000
_cell.length_b   1.000
_cell.length_c   1.000
_cell.angle_alpha   90.00
_cell.angle_beta   90.00
_cell.angle_gamma   90.00
#
_symmetry.space_group_name_H-M   'P 1'
#
loop_
_entity.id
_entity.type
_entity.pdbx_description
1 polymer ?
#
loop_
_entity_poly.entity_id
_entity_poly.type
_entity_poly.pdbx_seq_one_letter_code
_entity_poly.pdbx_strand_id
1 'polypeptide(L)'
;MTSQPHAANSAPTSARTPAIKQPPVEVQCTEPDPAPELTVTLPHASGPTPVRMVRDATNTSTPDTPMVDVMRGANRWEVPIHEHGFIALIDCMPRLVPAASSDDDSPPPIGADGAIVQAARVSYGQGTKRINEDRGLIRYLLRHRHTTPFEMVEFKFHVSMPIFVARQWIRHRTASVNEYSGRYSVIRDRFYHPTAENVRQQSMSNRQGGKEPIETGTAEQFLEYLDKAEALYNEYEKLADQGVARELARCGLPVSVYTEWYWKCDLHNILHFLSLRMDEHAQAEIRDYAYAMFGLLEPICPITMEAFQDYRLESMHLTRLEIEALRQGRTEIAGNNKREQREWEAKRRRLGLE
;
A
#
# COMPACT_ATOMS: atom_id res chain seq x y z
N MET A 1 -63.86 -28.16 10.79
CA MET A 1 -63.71 -27.15 11.85
C MET A 1 -62.21 -26.97 12.06
N THR A 2 -61.55 -26.13 11.24
CA THR A 2 -61.10 -24.76 11.59
C THR A 2 -60.20 -24.78 12.84
N SER A 3 -58.91 -24.43 12.81
CA SER A 3 -58.16 -23.56 11.91
C SER A 3 -56.64 -23.79 12.07
N GLN A 4 -55.91 -23.53 10.99
CA GLN A 4 -54.45 -23.64 10.79
C GLN A 4 -53.65 -22.45 11.40
N PRO A 5 -52.29 -22.45 11.33
CA PRO A 5 -51.36 -21.79 12.27
C PRO A 5 -50.71 -20.48 11.77
N HIS A 6 -50.04 -19.74 12.66
CA HIS A 6 -49.09 -18.66 12.37
C HIS A 6 -47.93 -18.75 13.39
N ALA A 7 -46.62 -18.81 13.08
CA ALA A 7 -45.72 -18.09 12.17
C ALA A 7 -44.98 -16.87 12.81
N ALA A 8 -43.64 -17.01 12.84
CA ALA A 8 -42.58 -16.02 12.61
C ALA A 8 -42.17 -14.95 13.67
N ASN A 9 -40.86 -15.01 13.99
CA ASN A 9 -39.86 -13.96 14.26
C ASN A 9 -40.34 -12.52 14.52
N SER A 10 -40.05 -12.02 15.72
CA SER A 10 -40.13 -10.61 16.09
C SER A 10 -38.76 -9.91 15.95
N ALA A 11 -38.66 -9.02 14.97
CA ALA A 11 -37.69 -7.93 14.93
C ALA A 11 -38.20 -6.75 15.77
N PRO A 12 -37.33 -5.93 16.40
CA PRO A 12 -37.77 -4.73 17.10
C PRO A 12 -38.10 -3.60 16.12
N THR A 13 -39.30 -3.04 16.31
CA THR A 13 -39.93 -1.99 15.51
C THR A 13 -39.27 -0.64 15.80
N SER A 14 -38.72 0.02 14.76
CA SER A 14 -38.29 1.41 14.84
C SER A 14 -39.51 2.34 14.83
N ALA A 15 -39.65 3.19 15.84
CA ALA A 15 -40.64 4.26 15.87
C ALA A 15 -40.40 5.28 14.73
N ARG A 16 -41.39 5.47 13.85
CA ARG A 16 -41.39 6.49 12.80
C ARG A 16 -41.71 7.86 13.41
N THR A 17 -40.79 8.81 13.24
CA THR A 17 -40.98 10.25 13.52
C THR A 17 -41.55 10.93 12.27
N PRO A 18 -42.46 11.92 12.36
CA PRO A 18 -43.13 12.48 11.19
C PRO A 18 -42.19 13.36 10.36
N ALA A 19 -42.29 13.23 9.04
CA ALA A 19 -41.49 13.97 8.07
C ALA A 19 -41.89 15.46 8.03
N ILE A 20 -40.98 16.34 8.44
CA ILE A 20 -41.05 17.79 8.18
C ILE A 20 -40.44 18.01 6.78
N LYS A 21 -41.27 18.40 5.81
CA LYS A 21 -40.80 18.88 4.50
C LYS A 21 -40.13 20.25 4.70
N GLN A 22 -38.81 20.32 4.59
CA GLN A 22 -38.10 21.60 4.41
C GLN A 22 -37.99 21.92 2.92
N PRO A 23 -38.19 23.19 2.49
CA PRO A 23 -37.93 23.61 1.13
C PRO A 23 -36.42 23.62 0.85
N PRO A 24 -35.99 23.60 -0.42
CA PRO A 24 -34.57 23.63 -0.77
C PRO A 24 -33.95 24.93 -0.28
N VAL A 25 -32.90 24.83 0.54
CA VAL A 25 -32.09 25.97 0.95
C VAL A 25 -31.09 26.25 -0.18
N GLU A 26 -31.32 27.33 -0.94
CA GLU A 26 -30.27 27.95 -1.73
C GLU A 26 -29.21 28.49 -0.77
N VAL A 27 -28.01 27.91 -0.80
CA VAL A 27 -26.85 28.44 -0.09
C VAL A 27 -26.31 29.62 -0.89
N GLN A 28 -26.74 30.84 -0.55
CA GLN A 28 -26.01 32.04 -0.93
C GLN A 28 -24.73 32.11 -0.09
N CYS A 29 -23.59 31.95 -0.76
CA CYS A 29 -22.28 32.22 -0.16
C CYS A 29 -22.16 33.72 0.12
N THR A 30 -22.46 34.14 1.34
CA THR A 30 -22.03 35.45 1.85
C THR A 30 -20.57 35.36 2.28
N GLU A 31 -19.76 36.34 1.88
CA GLU A 31 -18.34 36.44 2.27
C GLU A 31 -18.19 36.37 3.81
N PRO A 32 -17.20 35.66 4.35
CA PRO A 32 -16.98 35.61 5.79
C PRO A 32 -16.43 36.94 6.30
N ASP A 33 -16.95 37.42 7.43
CA ASP A 33 -16.42 38.59 8.13
C ASP A 33 -14.91 38.46 8.40
N PRO A 34 -14.12 39.53 8.26
CA PRO A 34 -12.69 39.49 8.52
C PRO A 34 -12.41 39.17 10.00
N ALA A 35 -11.63 38.11 10.23
CA ALA A 35 -11.23 37.68 11.57
C ALA A 35 -10.42 38.76 12.30
N PRO A 36 -10.56 38.90 13.64
CA PRO A 36 -9.85 39.91 14.41
C PRO A 36 -8.33 39.71 14.37
N GLU A 37 -7.58 40.81 14.29
CA GLU A 37 -6.11 40.83 14.22
C GLU A 37 -5.47 40.22 15.47
N LEU A 38 -4.95 39.00 15.35
CA LEU A 38 -4.03 38.41 16.33
C LEU A 38 -2.58 38.77 15.96
N THR A 39 -1.97 39.63 16.77
CA THR A 39 -0.53 39.95 16.69
C THR A 39 0.27 38.83 17.36
N VAL A 40 1.08 38.09 16.59
CA VAL A 40 2.02 37.10 17.14
C VAL A 40 3.42 37.67 17.02
N THR A 41 4.04 37.98 18.15
CA THR A 41 5.44 38.41 18.23
C THR A 41 6.33 37.19 18.35
N LEU A 42 7.16 36.92 17.32
CA LEU A 42 8.20 35.88 17.40
C LEU A 42 9.38 36.42 18.24
N PRO A 43 9.97 35.64 19.18
CA PRO A 43 11.09 36.11 19.96
C PRO A 43 12.39 36.09 19.15
N HIS A 44 12.98 37.29 19.01
CA HIS A 44 14.40 37.59 18.74
C HIS A 44 15.06 37.05 17.46
N ALA A 45 15.12 37.91 16.46
CA ALA A 45 16.39 38.33 15.86
C ALA A 45 16.39 39.86 15.73
N SER A 46 17.54 40.47 15.96
CA SER A 46 17.80 41.91 15.99
C SER A 46 17.15 42.73 14.85
N GLY A 47 16.32 43.71 15.22
CA GLY A 47 15.80 44.78 14.36
C GLY A 47 14.48 44.45 13.64
N PRO A 48 13.40 45.24 13.81
CA PRO A 48 12.17 45.00 13.07
C PRO A 48 12.28 45.64 11.69
N THR A 49 12.75 44.89 10.70
CA THR A 49 12.12 45.04 9.38
C THR A 49 10.83 44.26 9.47
N PRO A 50 9.65 44.90 9.54
CA PRO A 50 8.40 44.16 9.52
C PRO A 50 8.34 43.41 8.19
N VAL A 51 8.53 42.09 8.22
CA VAL A 51 8.14 41.23 7.10
C VAL A 51 6.62 41.37 7.04
N ARG A 52 6.15 42.15 6.06
CA ARG A 52 4.72 42.31 5.80
C ARG A 52 4.21 40.94 5.38
N MET A 53 3.62 40.19 6.32
CA MET A 53 2.95 38.94 6.00
C MET A 53 1.86 39.26 4.99
N VAL A 54 2.04 38.77 3.77
CA VAL A 54 1.07 39.01 2.70
C VAL A 54 -0.04 37.99 2.87
N ARG A 55 -1.00 38.32 3.75
CA ARG A 55 -2.17 37.47 4.00
C ARG A 55 -3.05 37.30 2.75
N ASP A 56 -2.91 38.20 1.76
CA ASP A 56 -3.76 38.25 0.55
C ASP A 56 -3.00 38.32 -0.80
N ALA A 57 -1.73 37.90 -0.90
CA ALA A 57 -1.02 37.87 -2.21
C ALA A 57 -1.00 36.51 -2.90
N THR A 58 -1.84 35.57 -2.48
CA THR A 58 -2.01 34.32 -3.22
C THR A 58 -3.02 34.53 -4.34
N ASN A 59 -2.56 34.43 -5.60
CA ASN A 59 -3.48 34.30 -6.73
C ASN A 59 -4.18 32.95 -6.64
N THR A 60 -5.44 32.95 -6.23
CA THR A 60 -6.28 31.74 -6.19
C THR A 60 -6.97 31.55 -7.53
N SER A 61 -7.01 30.32 -8.02
CA SER A 61 -7.83 29.93 -9.19
C SER A 61 -8.72 28.76 -8.80
N THR A 62 -9.94 28.76 -9.33
CA THR A 62 -10.86 27.62 -9.19
C THR A 62 -10.53 26.57 -10.25
N PRO A 63 -10.65 25.27 -9.95
CA PRO A 63 -10.51 24.23 -10.95
C PRO A 63 -11.50 24.44 -12.12
N ASP A 64 -11.03 24.25 -13.35
CA ASP A 64 -11.87 24.37 -14.56
C ASP A 64 -12.91 23.26 -14.65
N THR A 65 -12.67 22.13 -13.96
CA THR A 65 -13.54 20.95 -13.96
C THR A 65 -13.88 20.53 -12.53
N PRO A 66 -15.06 19.91 -12.31
CA PRO A 66 -15.40 19.32 -11.02
C PRO A 66 -14.33 18.33 -10.54
N MET A 67 -14.08 18.27 -9.24
CA MET A 67 -13.11 17.36 -8.64
C MET A 67 -13.82 16.16 -8.00
N VAL A 68 -13.21 14.98 -8.08
CA VAL A 68 -13.67 13.72 -7.50
C VAL A 68 -12.65 13.21 -6.48
N ASP A 69 -13.12 12.71 -5.35
CA ASP A 69 -12.29 11.99 -4.38
C ASP A 69 -12.01 10.58 -4.88
N VAL A 70 -10.74 10.26 -5.15
CA VAL A 70 -10.32 8.92 -5.60
C VAL A 70 -10.58 7.85 -4.54
N MET A 71 -10.69 8.23 -3.27
CA MET A 71 -11.09 7.35 -2.17
C MET A 71 -12.61 7.28 -1.98
N ARG A 72 -13.40 7.92 -2.86
CA ARG A 72 -14.88 7.90 -2.87
C ARG A 72 -15.51 8.37 -1.56
N GLY A 73 -14.89 9.35 -0.90
CA GLY A 73 -15.34 9.87 0.40
C GLY A 73 -15.03 8.97 1.59
N ALA A 74 -14.39 7.81 1.38
CA ALA A 74 -14.00 6.94 2.48
C ALA A 74 -12.75 7.48 3.19
N ASN A 75 -12.71 7.34 4.50
CA ASN A 75 -11.53 7.68 5.31
C ASN A 75 -10.52 6.52 5.42
N ARG A 76 -10.94 5.31 5.01
CA ARG A 76 -10.17 4.08 5.18
C ARG A 76 -10.65 3.03 4.19
N TRP A 77 -9.73 2.45 3.41
CA TRP A 77 -9.96 1.19 2.68
C TRP A 77 -9.07 0.13 3.30
N GLU A 78 -9.65 -0.96 3.80
CA GLU A 78 -8.93 -1.98 4.55
C GLU A 78 -9.07 -3.35 3.90
N VAL A 79 -7.95 -4.08 3.86
CA VAL A 79 -7.89 -5.48 3.48
C VAL A 79 -7.37 -6.25 4.70
N PRO A 80 -8.16 -7.15 5.31
CA PRO A 80 -7.68 -8.05 6.36
C PRO A 80 -6.69 -9.06 5.79
N ILE A 81 -5.65 -9.39 6.55
CA ILE A 81 -4.58 -10.32 6.14
C ILE A 81 -4.24 -11.24 7.32
N HIS A 82 -4.27 -12.54 7.09
CA HIS A 82 -4.16 -13.56 8.15
C HIS A 82 -5.20 -13.30 9.27
N GLU A 83 -4.91 -13.70 10.51
CA GLU A 83 -5.87 -13.63 11.62
C GLU A 83 -6.01 -12.24 12.26
N HIS A 84 -4.90 -11.53 12.43
CA HIS A 84 -4.86 -10.23 13.13
C HIS A 84 -4.26 -9.09 12.31
N GLY A 85 -3.83 -9.40 11.08
CA GLY A 85 -3.18 -8.45 10.19
C GLY A 85 -4.17 -7.71 9.32
N PHE A 86 -3.73 -6.55 8.85
CA PHE A 86 -4.42 -5.80 7.82
C PHE A 86 -3.46 -4.82 7.16
N ILE A 87 -3.81 -4.42 5.95
CA ILE A 87 -3.32 -3.17 5.35
C ILE A 87 -4.52 -2.27 5.09
N ALA A 88 -4.43 -1.02 5.54
CA ALA A 88 -5.45 -0.03 5.31
C ALA A 88 -4.87 1.21 4.66
N LEU A 89 -5.40 1.60 3.51
CA LEU A 89 -5.15 2.89 2.90
C LEU A 89 -5.91 3.96 3.69
N ILE A 90 -5.16 4.94 4.19
CA ILE A 90 -5.67 6.04 5.02
C ILE A 90 -5.80 7.33 4.22
N ASP A 91 -4.87 7.54 3.29
CA ASP A 91 -4.80 8.76 2.53
C ASP A 91 -3.96 8.57 1.27
N CYS A 92 -4.19 9.44 0.29
CA CYS A 92 -3.39 9.50 -0.92
C CYS A 92 -3.22 10.96 -1.36
N MET A 93 -2.18 11.23 -2.14
CA MET A 93 -1.93 12.52 -2.75
C MET A 93 -1.66 12.31 -4.24
N PRO A 94 -2.39 12.99 -5.15
CA PRO A 94 -3.59 13.79 -4.86
C PRO A 94 -4.78 12.90 -4.49
N ARG A 95 -5.58 13.37 -3.52
CA ARG A 95 -6.86 12.74 -3.19
C ARG A 95 -8.00 13.21 -4.08
N LEU A 96 -8.02 14.51 -4.38
CA LEU A 96 -8.99 15.13 -5.28
C LEU A 96 -8.39 15.24 -6.67
N VAL A 97 -9.07 14.70 -7.67
CA VAL A 97 -8.64 14.71 -9.07
C VAL A 97 -9.76 15.22 -9.99
N PRO A 98 -9.47 15.80 -11.16
CA PRO A 98 -10.49 16.18 -12.13
C PRO A 98 -11.43 15.02 -12.47
N ALA A 99 -12.74 15.29 -12.49
CA ALA A 99 -13.74 14.34 -12.96
C ALA A 99 -13.52 14.00 -14.44
N ALA A 100 -13.84 12.77 -14.83
CA ALA A 100 -13.97 12.43 -16.24
C ALA A 100 -15.11 13.25 -16.87
N SER A 101 -14.94 13.69 -18.12
CA SER A 101 -16.02 14.32 -18.87
C SER A 101 -17.17 13.32 -19.06
N SER A 102 -18.41 13.79 -18.94
CA SER A 102 -19.62 12.98 -19.04
C SER A 102 -20.01 12.59 -20.47
N ASP A 103 -19.18 12.94 -21.46
CA ASP A 103 -19.44 12.59 -22.86
C ASP A 103 -19.19 11.10 -23.08
N ASP A 104 -20.10 10.41 -23.78
CA ASP A 104 -20.13 8.95 -23.98
C ASP A 104 -18.86 8.40 -24.68
N ASP A 105 -18.08 9.26 -25.34
CA ASP A 105 -16.78 8.98 -25.97
C ASP A 105 -15.57 9.32 -25.06
N SER A 106 -15.80 9.71 -23.80
CA SER A 106 -14.74 10.10 -22.88
C SER A 106 -14.02 8.88 -22.32
N PRO A 107 -12.67 8.85 -22.35
CA PRO A 107 -11.91 7.76 -21.77
C PRO A 107 -12.14 7.62 -20.26
N PRO A 108 -11.91 6.42 -19.70
CA PRO A 108 -12.18 6.14 -18.30
C PRO A 108 -11.43 7.08 -17.35
N PRO A 109 -11.91 7.25 -16.10
CA PRO A 109 -11.29 8.14 -15.14
C PRO A 109 -9.80 7.82 -14.97
N ILE A 110 -8.94 8.81 -15.18
CA ILE A 110 -7.48 8.66 -15.04
C ILE A 110 -7.04 8.54 -13.57
N GLY A 111 -7.94 8.80 -12.61
CA GLY A 111 -7.63 8.73 -11.18
C GLY A 111 -6.44 9.64 -10.80
N ALA A 112 -5.62 9.18 -9.86
CA ALA A 112 -4.41 9.89 -9.46
C ALA A 112 -3.29 9.80 -10.51
N ASP A 113 -3.42 8.98 -11.57
CA ASP A 113 -2.47 8.99 -12.68
C ASP A 113 -2.38 10.37 -13.36
N GLY A 114 -3.43 11.20 -13.24
CA GLY A 114 -3.45 12.58 -13.76
C GLY A 114 -2.33 13.46 -13.19
N ALA A 115 -1.93 13.26 -11.93
CA ALA A 115 -0.82 13.99 -11.32
C ALA A 115 0.53 13.63 -11.96
N ILE A 116 0.70 12.37 -12.38
CA ILE A 116 1.90 11.88 -13.07
C ILE A 116 2.03 12.59 -14.42
N VAL A 117 0.92 12.66 -15.16
CA VAL A 117 0.85 13.33 -16.47
C VAL A 117 1.10 14.83 -16.31
N GLN A 118 0.46 15.48 -15.33
CA GLN A 118 0.66 16.89 -15.05
C GLN A 118 2.13 17.19 -14.76
N ALA A 119 2.76 16.43 -13.85
CA ALA A 119 4.16 16.60 -13.50
C ALA A 119 5.10 16.39 -14.69
N ALA A 120 4.85 15.37 -15.51
CA ALA A 120 5.63 15.13 -16.71
C ALA A 120 5.52 16.27 -17.73
N ARG A 121 4.31 16.79 -17.95
CA ARG A 121 4.03 17.86 -18.94
C ARG A 121 4.62 19.22 -18.58
N VAL A 122 4.90 19.50 -17.31
CA VAL A 122 5.66 20.72 -16.93
C VAL A 122 7.00 20.78 -17.69
N SER A 123 7.58 19.64 -18.02
CA SER A 123 8.84 19.56 -18.79
C SER A 123 8.67 19.89 -20.28
N TYR A 124 7.45 19.82 -20.82
CA TYR A 124 7.15 19.97 -22.26
C TYR A 124 6.46 21.31 -22.62
N GLY A 125 6.07 22.12 -21.63
CA GLY A 125 5.35 23.38 -21.85
C GLY A 125 3.87 23.19 -22.22
N GLN A 126 3.18 24.30 -22.54
CA GLN A 126 1.74 24.36 -22.88
C GLN A 126 1.48 23.76 -24.28
N GLY A 127 1.56 22.44 -24.44
CA GLY A 127 1.33 21.78 -25.72
C GLY A 127 0.73 20.39 -25.56
N THR A 128 -0.45 20.20 -26.17
CA THR A 128 -1.21 18.93 -26.37
C THR A 128 -1.87 18.30 -25.14
N LYS A 129 -3.21 18.41 -25.10
CA LYS A 129 -4.14 17.88 -24.10
C LYS A 129 -5.10 16.87 -24.77
N ARG A 130 -4.69 15.63 -25.05
CA ARG A 130 -5.65 14.54 -25.34
C ARG A 130 -5.37 13.32 -24.47
N ILE A 131 -6.43 12.68 -23.94
CA ILE A 131 -6.30 11.61 -22.94
C ILE A 131 -5.72 10.29 -23.53
N ASN A 132 -5.91 10.00 -24.82
CA ASN A 132 -5.17 8.91 -25.49
C ASN A 132 -3.64 9.16 -25.49
N GLU A 133 -3.20 10.42 -25.37
CA GLU A 133 -1.80 10.77 -25.18
C GLU A 133 -1.36 10.52 -23.72
N ASP A 134 -2.26 10.68 -22.73
CA ASP A 134 -1.96 10.54 -21.30
C ASP A 134 -1.57 9.10 -20.94
N ARG A 135 -2.39 8.14 -21.37
CA ARG A 135 -2.09 6.71 -21.19
C ARG A 135 -0.77 6.33 -21.87
N GLY A 136 -0.58 6.80 -23.10
CA GLY A 136 0.65 6.59 -23.86
C GLY A 136 1.86 7.18 -23.14
N LEU A 137 1.72 8.37 -22.57
CA LEU A 137 2.76 9.06 -21.81
C LEU A 137 3.13 8.29 -20.54
N ILE A 138 2.17 7.89 -19.70
CA ILE A 138 2.47 7.12 -18.46
C ILE A 138 3.21 5.83 -18.80
N ARG A 139 2.73 5.09 -19.80
CA ARG A 139 3.38 3.86 -20.27
C ARG A 139 4.77 4.13 -20.82
N TYR A 140 4.96 5.22 -21.56
CA TYR A 140 6.27 5.65 -22.06
C TYR A 140 7.23 5.96 -20.90
N LEU A 141 6.80 6.75 -19.92
CA LEU A 141 7.59 7.14 -18.76
C LEU A 141 8.07 5.91 -17.98
N LEU A 142 7.16 4.98 -17.67
CA LEU A 142 7.51 3.78 -16.91
C LEU A 142 8.48 2.87 -17.68
N ARG A 143 8.25 2.66 -18.98
CA ARG A 143 9.09 1.83 -19.85
C ARG A 143 10.52 2.39 -19.96
N HIS A 144 10.67 3.71 -20.02
CA HIS A 144 11.97 4.39 -20.13
C HIS A 144 12.55 4.80 -18.77
N ARG A 145 11.95 4.37 -17.67
CA ARG A 145 12.40 4.66 -16.29
C ARG A 145 12.50 6.16 -16.00
N HIS A 146 11.58 6.96 -16.53
CA HIS A 146 11.37 8.34 -16.10
C HIS A 146 10.52 8.31 -14.83
N THR A 147 11.19 8.17 -13.69
CA THR A 147 10.54 7.84 -12.41
C THR A 147 10.01 9.04 -11.64
N THR A 148 10.60 10.22 -11.81
CA THR A 148 10.26 11.41 -11.02
C THR A 148 8.79 11.87 -11.13
N PRO A 149 8.07 11.72 -12.26
CA PRO A 149 6.64 12.05 -12.28
C PRO A 149 5.80 11.13 -11.38
N PHE A 150 6.23 9.87 -11.17
CA PHE A 150 5.54 8.92 -10.29
C PHE A 150 5.74 9.27 -8.80
N GLU A 151 6.80 10.00 -8.45
CA GLU A 151 7.04 10.46 -7.08
C GLU A 151 6.04 11.53 -6.61
N MET A 152 5.29 12.12 -7.55
CA MET A 152 4.24 13.12 -7.25
C MET A 152 2.94 12.51 -6.75
N VAL A 153 2.84 11.17 -6.75
CA VAL A 153 1.73 10.44 -6.15
C VAL A 153 2.23 9.77 -4.87
N GLU A 154 1.57 10.04 -3.73
CA GLU A 154 1.92 9.44 -2.44
C GLU A 154 0.75 8.71 -1.80
N PHE A 155 1.06 7.71 -0.97
CA PHE A 155 0.09 6.94 -0.21
C PHE A 155 0.50 6.83 1.25
N LYS A 156 -0.49 6.83 2.13
CA LYS A 156 -0.32 6.63 3.57
C LYS A 156 -1.15 5.43 4.01
N PHE A 157 -0.48 4.42 4.54
CA PHE A 157 -1.10 3.19 5.02
C PHE A 157 -1.02 3.09 6.54
N HIS A 158 -2.03 2.48 7.14
CA HIS A 158 -1.98 1.89 8.48
C HIS A 158 -1.89 0.38 8.32
N VAL A 159 -0.86 -0.25 8.86
CA VAL A 159 -0.59 -1.67 8.67
C VAL A 159 -0.45 -2.35 10.02
N SER A 160 -1.15 -3.47 10.22
CA SER A 160 -0.93 -4.42 11.32
C SER A 160 -0.29 -5.67 10.72
N MET A 161 0.89 -6.06 11.21
CA MET A 161 1.63 -7.22 10.69
C MET A 161 2.56 -7.81 11.76
N PRO A 162 3.03 -9.06 11.58
CA PRO A 162 4.00 -9.66 12.51
C PRO A 162 5.35 -8.94 12.46
N ILE A 163 6.09 -8.90 13.59
CA ILE A 163 7.41 -8.24 13.66
C ILE A 163 8.38 -8.81 12.62
N PHE A 164 8.37 -10.12 12.32
CA PHE A 164 9.24 -10.68 11.29
C PHE A 164 8.93 -10.18 9.86
N VAL A 165 7.68 -9.81 9.58
CA VAL A 165 7.27 -9.14 8.33
C VAL A 165 7.72 -7.68 8.35
N ALA A 166 7.47 -6.97 9.45
CA ALA A 166 7.88 -5.58 9.66
C ALA A 166 9.39 -5.39 9.42
N ARG A 167 10.22 -6.31 9.92
CA ARG A 167 11.69 -6.29 9.75
C ARG A 167 12.16 -6.44 8.31
N GLN A 168 11.38 -7.09 7.45
CA GLN A 168 11.66 -7.15 6.00
C GLN A 168 11.19 -5.88 5.30
N TRP A 169 10.04 -5.35 5.71
CA TRP A 169 9.42 -4.18 5.12
C TRP A 169 10.20 -2.90 5.42
N ILE A 170 10.72 -2.72 6.64
CA ILE A 170 11.49 -1.52 7.03
C ILE A 170 12.81 -1.33 6.27
N ARG A 171 13.25 -2.35 5.51
CA ARG A 171 14.42 -2.26 4.64
C ARG A 171 14.21 -1.33 3.43
N HIS A 172 12.96 -0.97 3.15
CA HIS A 172 12.56 0.01 2.13
C HIS A 172 12.68 1.43 2.68
N ARG A 173 13.91 1.96 2.63
CA ARG A 173 14.38 3.16 3.34
C ARG A 173 13.83 4.50 2.85
N THR A 174 13.18 4.51 1.70
CA THR A 174 12.63 5.73 1.07
C THR A 174 11.27 6.13 1.63
N ALA A 175 10.67 5.27 2.47
CA ALA A 175 9.39 5.55 3.13
C ALA A 175 9.57 6.28 4.48
N SER A 176 8.53 6.98 4.90
CA SER A 176 8.38 7.50 6.26
C SER A 176 7.56 6.53 7.11
N VAL A 177 8.07 6.16 8.29
CA VAL A 177 7.45 5.13 9.14
C VAL A 177 7.32 5.60 10.57
N ASN A 178 6.18 5.33 11.20
CA ASN A 178 5.98 5.50 12.64
C ASN A 178 5.33 4.23 13.20
N GLU A 179 6.06 3.50 14.03
CA GLU A 179 5.68 2.20 14.56
C GLU A 179 5.23 2.29 16.02
N TYR A 180 4.24 1.46 16.36
CA TYR A 180 3.83 1.19 17.73
C TYR A 180 5.02 0.81 18.61
N SER A 181 5.24 1.57 19.68
CA SER A 181 6.38 1.32 20.56
C SER A 181 5.98 0.55 21.81
N GLY A 182 6.46 -0.69 21.92
CA GLY A 182 6.36 -1.47 23.15
C GLY A 182 7.14 -0.88 24.34
N ARG A 183 7.80 0.28 24.20
CA ARG A 183 8.49 0.99 25.31
C ARG A 183 7.49 1.78 26.13
N TYR A 184 6.52 2.39 25.42
CA TYR A 184 5.52 3.25 26.03
C TYR A 184 4.23 2.49 26.30
N SER A 185 3.97 1.39 25.61
CA SER A 185 2.67 0.72 25.61
C SER A 185 2.79 -0.79 25.83
N VAL A 186 1.73 -1.40 26.36
CA VAL A 186 1.62 -2.86 26.53
C VAL A 186 1.29 -3.50 25.19
N ILE A 187 2.16 -4.39 24.72
CA ILE A 187 1.99 -5.08 23.44
C ILE A 187 0.77 -6.00 23.54
N ARG A 188 -0.08 -6.01 22.52
CA ARG A 188 -1.32 -6.80 22.51
C ARG A 188 -1.01 -8.29 22.34
N ASP A 189 -1.83 -9.13 22.97
CA ASP A 189 -1.87 -10.59 22.80
C ASP A 189 -2.40 -10.96 21.41
N ARG A 190 -1.55 -10.79 20.38
CA ARG A 190 -1.86 -11.05 18.97
C ARG A 190 -0.62 -11.59 18.28
N PHE A 191 -0.69 -12.83 17.82
CA PHE A 191 0.43 -13.55 17.24
C PHE A 191 0.08 -14.05 15.83
N TYR A 192 1.11 -14.19 15.00
CA TYR A 192 0.96 -14.91 13.74
C TYR A 192 1.05 -16.40 13.98
N HIS A 193 -0.07 -17.07 13.72
CA HIS A 193 -0.19 -18.51 13.77
C HIS A 193 -0.56 -19.03 12.36
N PRO A 194 0.35 -19.71 11.64
CA PRO A 194 0.05 -20.25 10.32
C PRO A 194 -0.90 -21.46 10.41
N THR A 195 -1.60 -21.74 9.31
CA THR A 195 -2.28 -23.03 9.14
C THR A 195 -1.27 -24.15 8.89
N ALA A 196 -1.64 -25.41 9.16
CA ALA A 196 -0.77 -26.57 8.90
C ALA A 196 -0.26 -26.62 7.45
N GLU A 197 -1.11 -26.27 6.49
CA GLU A 197 -0.77 -26.19 5.05
C GLU A 197 0.26 -25.10 4.73
N ASN A 198 0.35 -24.07 5.57
CA ASN A 198 1.30 -22.96 5.42
C ASN A 198 2.62 -23.20 6.17
N VAL A 199 2.75 -24.30 6.91
CA VAL A 199 4.04 -24.74 7.45
C VAL A 199 4.83 -25.39 6.32
N ARG A 200 5.91 -24.71 5.88
CA ARG A 200 6.60 -25.04 4.63
C ARG A 200 7.99 -25.62 4.84
N GLN A 201 8.39 -26.51 3.94
CA GLN A 201 9.77 -26.96 3.80
C GLN A 201 10.64 -25.84 3.24
N GLN A 202 11.90 -25.78 3.70
CA GLN A 202 12.89 -24.85 3.18
C GLN A 202 13.13 -25.10 1.67
N SER A 203 13.02 -24.07 0.85
CA SER A 203 13.30 -24.22 -0.59
C SER A 203 14.79 -24.42 -0.86
N MET A 204 15.09 -25.40 -1.72
CA MET A 204 16.45 -25.73 -2.16
C MET A 204 17.03 -24.71 -3.15
N SER A 205 16.17 -24.06 -3.94
CA SER A 205 16.55 -23.02 -4.91
C SER A 205 16.45 -21.62 -4.32
N ASN A 206 15.42 -21.35 -3.52
CA ASN A 206 15.22 -20.09 -2.82
C ASN A 206 15.53 -20.23 -1.32
N ARG A 207 16.76 -19.92 -0.93
CA ARG A 207 17.15 -19.97 0.50
C ARG A 207 16.45 -18.91 1.37
N GLN A 208 15.65 -18.01 0.79
CA GLN A 208 14.94 -16.95 1.52
C GLN A 208 13.47 -17.30 1.82
N GLY A 209 12.94 -18.44 1.35
CA GLY A 209 11.55 -18.81 1.56
C GLY A 209 11.28 -20.32 1.59
N GLY A 210 10.15 -20.69 2.16
CA GLY A 210 9.60 -22.04 2.04
C GLY A 210 8.80 -22.20 0.75
N LYS A 211 8.60 -23.44 0.30
CA LYS A 211 7.84 -23.72 -0.92
C LYS A 211 6.64 -24.64 -0.65
N GLU A 212 6.90 -25.93 -0.52
CA GLU A 212 5.86 -26.95 -0.34
C GLU A 212 5.54 -27.14 1.15
N PRO A 213 4.33 -27.59 1.50
CA PRO A 213 4.00 -27.99 2.86
C PRO A 213 4.99 -29.03 3.40
N ILE A 214 5.34 -28.92 4.68
CA ILE A 214 6.11 -29.94 5.37
C ILE A 214 5.22 -31.14 5.71
N GLU A 215 5.84 -32.28 6.05
CA GLU A 215 5.13 -33.45 6.53
C GLU A 215 4.22 -33.08 7.71
N THR A 216 2.97 -33.57 7.70
CA THR A 216 1.92 -33.23 8.67
C THR A 216 2.39 -33.36 10.11
N GLY A 217 3.06 -34.46 10.48
CA GLY A 217 3.55 -34.64 11.86
C GLY A 217 4.59 -33.61 12.29
N THR A 218 5.43 -33.13 11.35
CA THR A 218 6.38 -32.04 11.64
C THR A 218 5.67 -30.69 11.70
N ALA A 219 4.64 -30.48 10.87
CA ALA A 219 3.82 -29.28 10.93
C ALA A 219 3.12 -29.17 12.28
N GLU A 220 2.47 -30.24 12.76
CA GLU A 220 1.81 -30.30 14.06
C GLU A 220 2.79 -29.99 15.22
N GLN A 221 3.97 -30.59 15.21
CA GLN A 221 5.02 -30.29 16.22
C GLN A 221 5.45 -28.82 16.20
N PHE A 222 5.51 -28.20 15.02
CA PHE A 222 5.82 -26.78 14.90
C PHE A 222 4.69 -25.89 15.43
N LEU A 223 3.43 -26.24 15.15
CA LEU A 223 2.28 -25.51 15.70
C LEU A 223 2.22 -25.63 17.23
N GLU A 224 2.45 -26.82 17.79
CA GLU A 224 2.55 -26.98 19.26
C GLU A 224 3.69 -26.16 19.88
N TYR A 225 4.78 -25.94 19.13
CA TYR A 225 5.85 -25.05 19.56
C TYR A 225 5.40 -23.59 19.58
N LEU A 226 4.62 -23.16 18.59
CA LEU A 226 4.04 -21.82 18.57
C LEU A 226 3.06 -21.63 19.73
N ASP A 227 2.16 -22.57 19.99
CA ASP A 227 1.24 -22.54 21.14
C ASP A 227 1.98 -22.30 22.46
N LYS A 228 3.12 -23.00 22.66
CA LYS A 228 3.97 -22.83 23.85
C LYS A 228 4.61 -21.44 23.90
N ALA A 229 5.03 -20.90 22.77
CA ALA A 229 5.62 -19.56 22.71
C ALA A 229 4.59 -18.45 22.98
N GLU A 230 3.37 -18.62 22.47
CA GLU A 230 2.25 -17.70 22.69
C GLU A 230 1.79 -17.72 24.15
N ALA A 231 1.75 -18.90 24.77
CA ALA A 231 1.40 -19.05 26.19
C ALA A 231 2.34 -18.28 27.16
N LEU A 232 3.56 -17.93 26.72
CA LEU A 232 4.49 -17.10 27.50
C LEU A 232 4.06 -15.63 27.59
N TYR A 233 3.05 -15.19 26.83
CA TYR A 233 2.46 -13.86 26.96
C TYR A 233 1.99 -13.58 28.39
N ASN A 234 1.40 -14.58 29.07
CA ASN A 234 0.97 -14.46 30.47
C ASN A 234 2.13 -14.14 31.42
N GLU A 235 3.33 -14.66 31.16
CA GLU A 235 4.53 -14.31 31.95
C GLU A 235 5.04 -12.90 31.62
N TYR A 236 4.94 -12.46 30.36
CA TYR A 236 5.21 -11.07 29.98
C TYR A 236 4.30 -10.09 30.74
N GLU A 237 2.98 -10.34 30.74
CA GLU A 237 1.99 -9.49 31.40
C GLU A 237 2.23 -9.46 32.92
N LYS A 238 2.37 -10.62 33.54
CA LYS A 238 2.67 -10.76 34.97
C LYS A 238 3.96 -10.04 35.39
N LEU A 239 5.04 -10.15 34.62
CA LEU A 239 6.31 -9.46 34.93
C LEU A 239 6.17 -7.94 34.77
N ALA A 240 5.43 -7.48 33.76
CA ALA A 240 5.13 -6.07 33.59
C ALA A 240 4.31 -5.51 34.77
N ASP A 241 3.31 -6.27 35.26
CA ASP A 241 2.49 -5.91 36.42
C ASP A 241 3.28 -5.91 37.73
N GLN A 242 4.32 -6.75 37.83
CA GLN A 242 5.27 -6.75 38.95
C GLN A 242 6.28 -5.59 38.90
N GLY A 243 6.20 -4.73 37.89
CA GLY A 243 7.02 -3.51 37.79
C GLY A 243 8.28 -3.66 36.94
N VAL A 244 8.48 -4.77 36.21
CA VAL A 244 9.53 -4.84 35.19
C VAL A 244 9.24 -3.79 34.12
N ALA A 245 10.23 -2.95 33.82
CA ALA A 245 10.08 -1.91 32.80
C ALA A 245 9.61 -2.51 31.46
N ARG A 246 8.61 -1.91 30.83
CA ARG A 246 8.00 -2.40 29.56
C ARG A 246 9.03 -2.68 28.48
N GLU A 247 10.12 -1.90 28.44
CA GLU A 247 11.19 -2.11 27.47
C GLU A 247 12.07 -3.32 27.68
N LEU A 248 12.10 -3.85 28.90
CA LEU A 248 12.76 -5.11 29.25
C LEU A 248 11.79 -6.28 29.22
N ALA A 249 10.55 -6.10 29.74
CA ALA A 249 9.55 -7.16 29.81
C ALA A 249 9.27 -7.77 28.43
N ARG A 250 9.16 -6.94 27.39
CA ARG A 250 8.88 -7.39 26.01
C ARG A 250 10.00 -8.22 25.37
N CYS A 251 11.20 -8.27 25.94
CA CYS A 251 12.34 -8.98 25.34
C CYS A 251 12.10 -10.49 25.19
N GLY A 252 11.19 -11.06 25.99
CA GLY A 252 10.80 -12.46 25.88
C GLY A 252 9.76 -12.75 24.80
N LEU A 253 9.14 -11.73 24.19
CA LEU A 253 8.11 -11.92 23.18
C LEU A 253 8.72 -12.38 21.84
N PRO A 254 8.11 -13.38 21.17
CA PRO A 254 8.58 -13.87 19.87
C PRO A 254 8.34 -12.84 18.75
N VAL A 255 9.07 -13.01 17.66
CA VAL A 255 8.93 -12.16 16.45
C VAL A 255 7.61 -12.38 15.69
N SER A 256 6.81 -13.36 16.09
CA SER A 256 5.45 -13.61 15.55
C SER A 256 4.41 -12.63 16.08
N VAL A 257 4.71 -11.87 17.16
CA VAL A 257 3.80 -10.85 17.68
C VAL A 257 3.51 -9.79 16.63
N TYR A 258 2.26 -9.33 16.58
CA TYR A 258 1.82 -8.24 15.72
C TYR A 258 2.30 -6.88 16.24
N THR A 259 2.74 -6.04 15.30
CA THR A 259 3.01 -4.62 15.47
C THR A 259 2.13 -3.83 14.50
N GLU A 260 1.94 -2.55 14.78
CA GLU A 260 1.17 -1.64 13.94
C GLU A 260 2.04 -0.44 13.55
N TRP A 261 1.95 0.04 12.31
CA TRP A 261 2.61 1.28 11.91
C TRP A 261 1.80 2.12 10.93
N TYR A 262 2.12 3.41 10.91
CA TYR A 262 1.84 4.23 9.74
C TYR A 262 3.05 4.17 8.80
N TRP A 263 2.78 3.94 7.52
CA TRP A 263 3.79 3.86 6.46
C TRP A 263 3.38 4.76 5.30
N LYS A 264 4.15 5.82 5.04
CA LYS A 264 3.93 6.77 3.95
C LYS A 264 5.04 6.65 2.91
N CYS A 265 4.67 6.52 1.64
CA CYS A 265 5.64 6.38 0.55
C CYS A 265 5.05 6.90 -0.77
N ASP A 266 5.91 7.36 -1.67
CA ASP A 266 5.54 7.72 -3.03
C ASP A 266 5.35 6.48 -3.93
N LEU A 267 4.62 6.66 -5.03
CA LEU A 267 4.24 5.58 -5.93
C LEU A 267 5.47 4.95 -6.59
N HIS A 268 6.49 5.72 -6.98
CA HIS A 268 7.71 5.14 -7.57
C HIS A 268 8.36 4.11 -6.62
N ASN A 269 8.54 4.49 -5.37
CA ASN A 269 9.12 3.64 -4.34
C ASN A 269 8.19 2.49 -3.94
N ILE A 270 6.87 2.69 -3.98
CA ILE A 270 5.90 1.59 -3.82
C ILE A 270 6.00 0.57 -4.96
N LEU A 271 6.10 1.01 -6.22
CA LEU A 271 6.29 0.08 -7.35
C LEU A 271 7.60 -0.70 -7.19
N HIS A 272 8.65 -0.10 -6.62
CA HIS A 272 9.87 -0.83 -6.25
C HIS A 272 9.61 -1.86 -5.14
N PHE A 273 8.91 -1.47 -4.06
CA PHE A 273 8.48 -2.38 -2.99
C PHE A 273 7.73 -3.58 -3.55
N LEU A 274 6.68 -3.34 -4.35
CA LEU A 274 5.86 -4.37 -4.97
C LEU A 274 6.70 -5.29 -5.87
N SER A 275 7.63 -4.74 -6.67
CA SER A 275 8.49 -5.56 -7.53
C SER A 275 9.40 -6.54 -6.78
N LEU A 276 9.73 -6.24 -5.51
CA LEU A 276 10.55 -7.10 -4.66
C LEU A 276 9.72 -7.98 -3.72
N ARG A 277 8.51 -7.56 -3.38
CA ARG A 277 7.67 -8.22 -2.38
C ARG A 277 6.53 -9.03 -2.97
N MET A 278 6.20 -8.87 -4.25
CA MET A 278 5.33 -9.80 -4.99
C MET A 278 6.13 -10.93 -5.68
N ASP A 279 7.46 -10.86 -5.65
CA ASP A 279 8.33 -11.87 -6.23
C ASP A 279 8.25 -13.19 -5.46
N GLU A 280 8.29 -14.33 -6.17
CA GLU A 280 8.21 -15.66 -5.57
C GLU A 280 9.36 -15.95 -4.58
N HIS A 281 10.47 -15.23 -4.69
CA HIS A 281 11.58 -15.35 -3.77
C HIS A 281 11.33 -14.69 -2.41
N ALA A 282 10.43 -13.72 -2.33
CA ALA A 282 10.04 -13.12 -1.07
C ALA A 282 9.25 -14.11 -0.21
N GLN A 283 9.39 -13.98 1.11
CA GLN A 283 8.64 -14.78 2.07
C GLN A 283 7.13 -14.60 1.87
N ALA A 284 6.36 -15.69 1.84
CA ALA A 284 4.94 -15.68 1.52
C ALA A 284 4.13 -14.65 2.30
N GLU A 285 4.38 -14.54 3.62
CA GLU A 285 3.65 -13.62 4.48
C GLU A 285 3.78 -12.16 4.02
N ILE A 286 4.97 -11.67 3.64
CA ILE A 286 5.09 -10.30 3.11
C ILE A 286 4.50 -10.15 1.70
N ARG A 287 4.40 -11.25 0.93
CA ARG A 287 3.74 -11.22 -0.38
C ARG A 287 2.26 -10.94 -0.25
N ASP A 288 1.60 -11.52 0.75
CA ASP A 288 0.16 -11.31 0.98
C ASP A 288 -0.15 -9.82 1.22
N TYR A 289 0.70 -9.12 2.00
CA TYR A 289 0.61 -7.66 2.16
C TYR A 289 0.89 -6.90 0.86
N ALA A 290 1.85 -7.36 0.05
CA ALA A 290 2.17 -6.71 -1.22
C ALA A 290 1.03 -6.84 -2.24
N TYR A 291 0.38 -8.01 -2.34
CA TYR A 291 -0.79 -8.21 -3.20
C TYR A 291 -1.99 -7.39 -2.73
N ALA A 292 -2.25 -7.33 -1.42
CA ALA A 292 -3.30 -6.48 -0.87
C ALA A 292 -3.03 -4.98 -1.14
N MET A 293 -1.77 -4.54 -1.00
CA MET A 293 -1.36 -3.19 -1.37
C MET A 293 -1.59 -2.92 -2.86
N PHE A 294 -1.19 -3.85 -3.74
CA PHE A 294 -1.43 -3.74 -5.18
C PHE A 294 -2.93 -3.51 -5.47
N GLY A 295 -3.81 -4.32 -4.88
CA GLY A 295 -5.26 -4.22 -5.08
C GLY A 295 -5.87 -2.92 -4.54
N LEU A 296 -5.30 -2.32 -3.49
CA LEU A 296 -5.72 -1.00 -2.99
C LEU A 296 -5.33 0.15 -3.93
N LEU A 297 -4.24 0.00 -4.68
CA LEU A 297 -3.69 1.04 -5.56
C LEU A 297 -4.28 1.00 -6.97
N GLU A 298 -4.63 -0.18 -7.47
CA GLU A 298 -5.23 -0.40 -8.79
C GLU A 298 -6.43 0.50 -9.10
N PRO A 299 -7.43 0.68 -8.22
CA PRO A 299 -8.54 1.59 -8.50
C PRO A 299 -8.17 3.08 -8.45
N ILE A 300 -7.01 3.45 -7.89
CA ILE A 300 -6.56 4.85 -7.76
C ILE A 300 -5.63 5.26 -8.91
N CYS A 301 -4.72 4.37 -9.31
CA CYS A 301 -3.76 4.59 -10.40
C CYS A 301 -3.83 3.48 -11.47
N PRO A 302 -5.00 3.23 -12.08
CA PRO A 302 -5.22 2.06 -12.93
C PRO A 302 -4.23 1.97 -14.11
N ILE A 303 -3.86 3.10 -14.71
CA ILE A 303 -2.95 3.10 -15.86
C ILE A 303 -1.52 2.75 -15.44
N THR A 304 -1.07 3.31 -14.31
CA THR A 304 0.26 2.99 -13.78
C THR A 304 0.34 1.54 -13.32
N MET A 305 -0.69 1.01 -12.66
CA MET A 305 -0.68 -0.37 -12.16
C MET A 305 -0.67 -1.38 -13.32
N GLU A 306 -1.43 -1.13 -14.39
CA GLU A 306 -1.36 -1.94 -15.61
C GLU A 306 0.02 -1.85 -16.28
N ALA A 307 0.58 -0.64 -16.44
CA ALA A 307 1.91 -0.47 -17.01
C ALA A 307 3.00 -1.17 -16.16
N PHE A 308 2.82 -1.19 -14.84
CA PHE A 308 3.72 -1.87 -13.91
C PHE A 308 3.66 -3.39 -14.05
N GLN A 309 2.46 -3.97 -14.22
CA GLN A 309 2.30 -5.38 -14.56
C GLN A 309 3.06 -5.71 -15.85
N ASP A 310 2.78 -5.00 -16.93
CA ASP A 310 3.36 -5.24 -18.26
C ASP A 310 4.89 -5.11 -18.29
N TYR A 311 5.44 -4.06 -17.68
CA TYR A 311 6.84 -3.67 -17.88
C TYR A 311 7.76 -4.02 -16.73
N ARG A 312 7.24 -4.42 -15.57
CA ARG A 312 8.06 -4.79 -14.41
C ARG A 312 7.72 -6.18 -13.88
N LEU A 313 6.47 -6.45 -13.50
CA LEU A 313 6.13 -7.72 -12.85
C LEU A 313 6.19 -8.92 -13.80
N GLU A 314 5.51 -8.81 -14.94
CA GLU A 314 5.40 -9.90 -15.93
C GLU A 314 6.49 -9.83 -17.00
N SER A 315 7.44 -8.91 -16.82
CA SER A 315 8.59 -8.76 -17.71
C SER A 315 9.69 -9.80 -17.44
N MET A 316 10.54 -10.03 -18.44
CA MET A 316 11.76 -10.83 -18.29
C MET A 316 12.98 -9.97 -18.61
N HIS A 317 13.92 -9.86 -17.67
CA HIS A 317 15.21 -9.25 -17.94
C HIS A 317 16.16 -10.27 -18.56
N LEU A 318 16.59 -10.00 -19.79
CA LEU A 318 17.65 -10.73 -20.47
C LEU A 318 18.96 -9.95 -20.37
N THR A 319 20.00 -10.61 -19.86
CA THR A 319 21.37 -10.09 -19.82
C THR A 319 21.97 -10.08 -21.23
N ARG A 320 23.08 -9.35 -21.40
CA ARG A 320 23.83 -9.35 -22.67
C ARG A 320 24.18 -10.77 -23.15
N LEU A 321 24.59 -11.66 -22.24
CA LEU A 321 25.01 -13.02 -22.57
C LEU A 321 23.84 -13.89 -23.04
N GLU A 322 22.67 -13.74 -22.41
CA GLU A 322 21.44 -14.44 -22.79
C GLU A 322 20.94 -13.96 -24.16
N ILE A 323 21.02 -12.65 -24.43
CA ILE A 323 20.69 -12.08 -25.75
C ILE A 323 21.64 -12.61 -26.84
N GLU A 324 22.93 -12.71 -26.56
CA GLU A 324 23.92 -13.28 -27.49
C GLU A 324 23.65 -14.76 -27.76
N ALA A 325 23.34 -15.55 -26.74
CA ALA A 325 22.98 -16.95 -26.88
C ALA A 325 21.74 -17.12 -27.77
N LEU A 326 20.69 -16.32 -27.56
CA LEU A 326 19.49 -16.30 -28.39
C LEU A 326 19.78 -15.98 -29.86
N ARG A 327 20.56 -14.92 -30.12
CA ARG A 327 20.93 -14.51 -31.49
C ARG A 327 21.72 -15.59 -32.23
N GLN A 328 22.52 -16.36 -31.51
CA GLN A 328 23.37 -17.41 -32.06
C GLN A 328 22.68 -18.79 -32.07
N GLY A 329 21.44 -18.89 -31.57
CA GLY A 329 20.74 -20.16 -31.43
C GLY A 329 21.42 -21.13 -30.46
N ARG A 330 22.16 -20.63 -29.47
CA ARG A 330 22.86 -21.44 -28.47
C ARG A 330 21.98 -21.70 -27.26
N THR A 331 22.09 -22.91 -26.73
CA THR A 331 21.39 -23.34 -25.51
C THR A 331 22.06 -22.85 -24.24
N GLU A 332 23.37 -22.55 -24.30
CA GLU A 332 24.19 -22.10 -23.17
C GLU A 332 24.65 -20.65 -23.36
N ILE A 333 24.77 -19.91 -22.25
CA ILE A 333 25.41 -18.59 -22.25
C ILE A 333 26.94 -18.72 -22.18
N ALA A 334 27.66 -17.67 -22.57
CA ALA A 334 29.12 -17.68 -22.47
C ALA A 334 29.59 -17.67 -21.00
N GLY A 335 30.42 -18.65 -20.63
CA GLY A 335 31.01 -18.78 -19.29
C GLY A 335 30.58 -20.06 -18.56
N ASN A 336 31.30 -20.38 -17.49
CA ASN A 336 31.15 -21.67 -16.77
C ASN A 336 30.40 -21.53 -15.43
N ASN A 337 29.75 -20.39 -15.18
CA ASN A 337 29.01 -20.18 -13.94
C ASN A 337 27.73 -21.02 -13.94
N LYS A 338 27.77 -22.13 -13.18
CA LYS A 338 26.64 -23.07 -13.08
C LYS A 338 25.34 -22.42 -12.60
N ARG A 339 25.40 -21.34 -11.82
CA ARG A 339 24.19 -20.65 -11.35
C ARG A 339 23.55 -19.85 -12.48
N GLU A 340 24.33 -19.04 -13.19
CA GLU A 340 23.85 -18.24 -14.32
C GLU A 340 23.33 -19.15 -15.46
N GLN A 341 23.98 -20.29 -15.70
CA GLN A 341 23.49 -21.28 -16.67
C GLN A 341 22.10 -21.85 -16.28
N ARG A 342 21.87 -22.14 -14.99
CA ARG A 342 20.55 -22.60 -14.51
C ARG A 342 19.48 -21.51 -14.59
N GLU A 343 19.84 -20.27 -14.25
CA GLU A 343 18.95 -19.13 -14.38
C GLU A 343 18.55 -18.91 -15.85
N TRP A 344 19.51 -19.06 -16.77
CA TRP A 344 19.26 -19.02 -18.21
C TRP A 344 18.35 -20.16 -18.68
N GLU A 345 18.62 -21.40 -18.26
CA GLU A 345 17.78 -22.56 -18.59
C GLU A 345 16.33 -22.36 -18.14
N ALA A 346 16.12 -21.81 -16.93
CA ALA A 346 14.79 -21.47 -16.44
C ALA A 346 14.09 -20.40 -17.29
N LYS A 347 14.82 -19.37 -17.75
CA LYS A 347 14.27 -18.35 -18.66
C LYS A 347 13.94 -18.92 -20.04
N ARG A 348 14.80 -19.79 -20.60
CA ARG A 348 14.53 -20.49 -21.87
C ARG A 348 13.23 -21.29 -21.82
N ARG A 349 13.02 -22.06 -20.75
CA ARG A 349 11.79 -22.82 -20.53
C ARG A 349 10.56 -21.90 -20.50
N ARG A 350 10.65 -20.75 -19.82
CA ARG A 350 9.57 -19.74 -19.80
C ARG A 350 9.30 -19.12 -21.17
N LEU A 351 10.30 -19.05 -22.05
CA LEU A 351 10.15 -18.57 -23.43
C LEU A 351 9.66 -19.66 -24.41
N GLY A 352 9.44 -20.90 -23.96
CA GLY A 352 9.10 -22.02 -24.84
C GLY A 352 10.25 -22.44 -25.76
N LEU A 353 11.50 -22.12 -25.38
CA LEU A 353 12.70 -22.45 -26.12
C LEU A 353 13.34 -23.69 -25.49
N GLU A 354 12.81 -24.88 -25.77
CA GLU A 354 13.43 -26.15 -25.34
C GLU A 354 14.65 -26.51 -26.18
#